data_AF-A0A845S0W0-F1
#
_entry.id   AF-A0A845S0W0-F1
#
_cell.length_a   1.000
_cell.length_b   1.000
_cell.length_c   1.000
_cell.angle_alpha   90.00
_cell.angle_beta   90.00
_cell.angle_gamma   90.00
#
_symmetry.space_group_name_H-M   'P 1'
#
loop_
_entity.id
_entity.type
_entity.pdbx_description
1 polymer ?
#
loop_
_entity_poly.entity_id
_entity_poly.type
_entity_poly.pdbx_seq_one_letter_code
_entity_poly.pdbx_strand_id
1 'polypeptide(L)' 'DVSDATAYQMTKLFYENLPALVAAHSAAQAINLKDAAKNPPLPLHPGAIKYYKEKGLIK' A
#
# COMPACT_ATOMS: atom_id res chain seq x y z
N ASP A 1 -16.54 3.85 6.83
CA ASP A 1 -15.53 4.40 5.91
C ASP A 1 -14.46 5.17 6.66
N VAL A 2 -13.27 5.22 6.06
CA VAL A 2 -12.20 6.15 6.41
C VAL A 2 -12.10 7.21 5.33
N SER A 3 -11.49 8.36 5.63
CA SER A 3 -11.29 9.39 4.62
C SER A 3 -10.23 8.99 3.59
N ASP A 4 -10.30 9.55 2.38
CA ASP A 4 -9.27 9.37 1.35
C ASP A 4 -7.88 9.79 1.84
N ALA A 5 -7.81 10.87 2.62
CA ALA A 5 -6.56 11.35 3.21
C ALA A 5 -5.97 10.31 4.18
N THR A 6 -6.82 9.73 5.03
CA THR A 6 -6.41 8.67 5.97
C THR A 6 -5.92 7.44 5.22
N ALA A 7 -6.68 6.94 4.25
CA ALA A 7 -6.30 5.76 3.46
C ALA A 7 -5.00 5.97 2.67
N TYR A 8 -4.80 7.17 2.12
CA TYR A 8 -3.54 7.54 1.45
C TYR A 8 -2.36 7.48 2.42
N GLN A 9 -2.47 8.13 3.58
CA GLN A 9 -1.38 8.16 4.57
C GLN A 9 -1.07 6.77 5.12
N MET A 10 -2.09 5.96 5.40
CA MET A 10 -1.90 4.58 5.83
C MET A 10 -1.14 3.76 4.78
N THR A 11 -1.57 3.83 3.52
CA THR A 11 -0.92 3.12 2.41
C THR A 11 0.53 3.56 2.25
N LYS A 12 0.78 4.88 2.25
CA LYS A 12 2.11 5.46 2.14
C LYS A 12 3.03 5.00 3.26
N LEU A 13 2.60 5.16 4.51
CA LEU A 13 3.41 4.80 5.68
C LEU A 13 3.69 3.29 5.71
N PHE A 14 2.74 2.45 5.30
CA PHE A 14 2.94 1.01 5.25
C PHE A 14 4.11 0.62 4.34
N TYR A 15 4.12 1.10 3.09
CA TYR A 15 5.18 0.75 2.13
C TYR A 15 6.50 1.48 2.37
N GLU A 16 6.48 2.70 2.90
CA GLU A 16 7.71 3.45 3.19
C GLU A 16 8.42 2.96 4.46
N ASN A 17 7.74 2.19 5.32
CA ASN A 17 8.29 1.64 6.57
C ASN A 17 8.41 0.11 6.56
N LEU A 18 8.51 -0.52 5.39
CA LEU A 18 8.73 -1.97 5.28
C LEU A 18 9.90 -2.50 6.12
N PRO A 19 11.06 -1.81 6.25
CA PRO A 19 12.14 -2.28 7.13
C PRO A 19 11.71 -2.43 8.60
N ALA A 20 10.87 -1.52 9.11
CA ALA A 20 10.34 -1.62 10.46
C ALA A 20 9.37 -2.80 10.61
N LEU A 21 8.55 -3.05 9.58
CA LEU A 21 7.65 -4.22 9.52
C LEU A 21 8.43 -5.53 9.49
N VAL A 22 9.54 -5.60 8.74
CA VAL A 22 10.44 -6.76 8.69
C VAL A 22 11.10 -7.02 10.04
N ALA A 23 11.52 -5.95 10.74
CA ALA A 23 12.07 -6.06 12.09
C ALA A 23 11.01 -6.56 13.10
N ALA A 24 9.76 -6.17 12.93
CA ALA A 24 8.65 -6.63 13.76
C ALA A 24 8.24 -8.08 13.46
N HIS A 25 8.28 -8.50 12.19
CA HIS A 25 7.87 -9.85 11.79
C HIS A 25 8.49 -10.30 10.44
N SER A 26 9.02 -11.52 10.40
CA SER A 26 9.71 -12.08 9.22
C SER A 26 8.82 -12.17 7.97
N ALA A 27 7.52 -12.47 8.13
CA ALA A 27 6.58 -12.54 7.00
C ALA A 27 6.50 -11.23 6.18
N ALA A 28 6.84 -10.08 6.76
CA ALA A 28 6.84 -8.82 6.04
C ALA A 28 7.89 -8.77 4.91
N GLN A 29 8.89 -9.68 4.90
CA GLN A 29 9.87 -9.80 3.81
C GLN A 29 9.22 -10.19 2.47
N ALA A 30 8.04 -10.81 2.50
CA ALA A 30 7.31 -11.18 1.29
C ALA A 30 6.49 -10.02 0.71
N ILE A 31 6.37 -8.90 1.43
CA ILE A 31 5.58 -7.75 0.97
C ILE A 31 6.38 -6.99 -0.07
N ASN A 32 5.76 -6.74 -1.23
CA ASN A 32 6.34 -5.86 -2.24
C ASN A 32 5.30 -4.90 -2.82
N LEU A 33 5.76 -3.68 -3.12
CA LEU A 33 4.93 -2.61 -3.65
C LEU A 33 4.51 -2.84 -5.12
N LYS A 34 5.32 -3.52 -5.92
CA LYS A 34 5.05 -3.79 -7.35
C LYS A 34 3.80 -4.64 -7.56
N ASP A 35 3.54 -5.58 -6.66
CA ASP A 35 2.38 -6.47 -6.72
C ASP A 35 1.16 -5.95 -5.94
N ALA A 36 1.33 -4.87 -5.16
CA ALA A 36 0.31 -4.32 -4.26
C ALA A 36 -1.04 -4.00 -4.90
N ALA A 37 -1.02 -3.59 -6.17
CA ALA A 37 -2.20 -3.16 -6.93
C ALA A 37 -2.64 -4.18 -7.99
N LYS A 38 -1.99 -5.35 -8.06
CA LYS A 38 -2.21 -6.32 -9.11
C LYS A 38 -3.41 -7.21 -8.78
N ASN A 39 -4.45 -7.17 -9.62
CA ASN A 39 -5.65 -8.01 -9.53
C ASN A 39 -6.27 -8.06 -8.11
N PRO A 40 -6.70 -6.92 -7.56
CA PRO A 40 -7.26 -6.91 -6.22
C PRO A 40 -8.59 -7.70 -6.20
N PRO A 41 -8.86 -8.51 -5.17
CA PRO A 41 -10.10 -9.28 -5.06
C PRO A 41 -11.33 -8.40 -4.82
N LEU A 42 -11.12 -7.14 -4.45
CA LEU A 42 -12.13 -6.14 -4.12
C LEU A 42 -11.67 -4.77 -4.67
N PRO A 43 -12.60 -3.81 -4.88
CA PRO A 43 -12.21 -2.45 -5.25
C PRO A 43 -11.25 -1.82 -4.23
N LEU A 44 -10.21 -1.15 -4.73
CA LEU A 44 -9.26 -0.43 -3.89
C LEU A 44 -9.87 0.90 -3.41
N HIS A 45 -9.49 1.30 -2.19
CA HIS A 45 -9.89 2.60 -1.64
C HIS A 45 -9.31 3.76 -2.48
N PRO A 46 -10.03 4.87 -2.73
CA PRO A 46 -9.53 5.97 -3.57
C PRO A 46 -8.21 6.57 -3.08
N GLY A 47 -8.04 6.78 -1.77
CA GLY A 47 -6.76 7.17 -1.17
C GLY A 47 -5.59 6.22 -1.47
N ALA A 48 -5.81 4.89 -1.47
CA ALA A 48 -4.78 3.92 -1.83
C ALA A 48 -4.48 3.94 -3.34
N ILE A 49 -5.51 4.07 -4.19
CA ILE A 49 -5.36 4.23 -5.64
C ILE A 49 -4.47 5.43 -5.95
N LYS A 50 -4.68 6.57 -5.28
CA LYS A 50 -3.83 7.77 -5.46
C LYS A 50 -2.35 7.45 -5.23
N TYR A 51 -2.03 6.79 -4.12
CA TYR A 51 -0.65 6.40 -3.82
C TYR A 51 -0.07 5.46 -4.90
N TYR A 52 -0.83 4.44 -5.32
CA TYR A 52 -0.38 3.51 -6.34
C TYR A 52 -0.20 4.15 -7.72
N LYS A 53 -1.03 5.15 -8.08
CA LYS A 53 -0.83 5.96 -9.30
C LYS A 53 0.45 6.81 -9.23
N GLU A 54 0.71 7.45 -8.09
CA GLU A 54 1.96 8.21 -7.87
C GLU A 54 3.22 7.32 -7.97
N LYS A 55 3.09 6.04 -7.60
CA LYS A 55 4.16 5.03 -7.74
C LYS A 55 4.18 4.33 -9.11
N GLY A 56 3.30 4.72 -10.04
CA GLY A 56 3.26 4.18 -11.40
C GLY A 56 2.74 2.75 -11.52
N LEU A 57 2.00 2.25 -10.53
CA LEU A 57 1.49 0.87 -10.48
C LEU A 57 0.11 0.71 -11.14
N ILE A 58 -0.64 1.80 -11.21
CA ILE A 58 -1.99 1.86 -11.79
C ILE A 58 -2.03 3.06 -12.74
N LYS A 59 -2.68 2.91 -13.89
CA LYS A 59 -2.97 4.02 -14.83
C LYS A 59 -4.33 4.64 -14.50
#